data_AF-A0AA91SYP8-F1
#
_entry.id   AF-A0AA91SYP8-F1
#
_cell.length_a   1.000
_cell.length_b   1.000
_cell.length_c   1.000
_cell.angle_alpha   90.00
_cell.angle_beta   90.00
_cell.angle_gamma   90.00
#
_symmetry.space_group_name_H-M   'P 1'
#
loop_
_entity.id
_entity.type
_entity.pdbx_description
1 polymer ?
#
loop_
_entity_poly.entity_id
_entity_poly.type
_entity_poly.pdbx_seq_one_letter_code
_entity_poly.pdbx_strand_id
1 'polypeptide(L)'
;MGNTIPDPQIGPVINKPSIPTNNGFSFYSVYPWIQGTDKFLKKENFTNLCRCKEDFADEMCQLFNIIIPKLYQDSDKIFNFGNKWEYPHCHTLTDDKLNLAIKIANEIHQRNFDAFEKDSISWWQIGIKQGVRLVGLYNQPQNCFYPIFVDRHHLLYPSTKHNQSDFEKFKYNPVNQ
;
A
#
# COMPACT_ATOMS: atom_id res chain seq x y z
N MET A 1 -67.06 0.24 -25.92
CA MET A 1 -66.37 0.06 -24.64
C MET A 1 -64.92 -0.25 -24.95
N GLY A 2 -64.02 0.73 -24.84
CA GLY A 2 -62.58 0.52 -25.00
C GLY A 2 -61.92 0.69 -23.64
N ASN A 3 -61.58 -0.41 -22.98
CA ASN A 3 -60.79 -0.37 -21.75
C ASN A 3 -59.34 -0.06 -22.12
N THR A 4 -58.91 1.17 -21.89
CA THR A 4 -57.49 1.53 -21.89
C THR A 4 -56.87 1.06 -20.59
N ILE A 5 -55.91 0.14 -20.70
CA ILE A 5 -55.08 -0.34 -19.58
C ILE A 5 -54.22 0.84 -19.10
N PRO A 6 -54.19 1.17 -17.80
CA PRO A 6 -53.32 2.23 -17.29
C PRO A 6 -51.85 1.85 -17.46
N ASP A 7 -51.06 2.81 -17.95
CA ASP A 7 -49.62 2.71 -18.12
C ASP A 7 -48.96 2.39 -16.77
N PRO A 8 -48.09 1.36 -16.66
CA PRO A 8 -47.45 1.02 -15.39
C PRO A 8 -46.62 2.22 -14.90
N GLN A 9 -46.94 2.72 -13.70
CA GLN A 9 -46.17 3.77 -13.06
C GLN A 9 -44.73 3.27 -12.88
N ILE A 10 -43.83 3.78 -13.71
CA ILE A 10 -42.39 3.59 -13.59
C ILE A 10 -42.02 4.20 -12.23
N GLY A 11 -41.49 3.36 -11.33
CA GLY A 11 -41.06 3.77 -10.00
C GLY A 11 -40.03 4.92 -10.06
N PRO A 12 -39.68 5.52 -8.90
CA PRO A 12 -38.78 6.66 -8.86
C PRO A 12 -37.46 6.36 -9.59
N VAL A 13 -37.04 7.27 -10.45
CA VAL A 13 -35.76 7.18 -11.17
C VAL A 13 -34.63 7.18 -10.13
N ILE A 14 -33.99 6.03 -9.96
CA ILE A 14 -32.82 5.92 -9.09
C ILE A 14 -31.64 6.51 -9.86
N ASN A 15 -31.20 7.71 -9.43
CA ASN A 15 -29.98 8.31 -9.98
C ASN A 15 -28.80 7.37 -9.74
N LYS A 16 -28.06 7.05 -10.80
CA LYS A 16 -26.83 6.27 -10.67
C LYS A 16 -25.83 7.08 -9.83
N PRO A 17 -25.13 6.45 -8.88
CA PRO A 17 -24.09 7.13 -8.13
C PRO A 17 -22.97 7.60 -9.07
N SER A 18 -22.44 8.79 -8.81
CA SER A 18 -21.27 9.32 -9.51
C SER A 18 -20.01 8.64 -8.97
N ILE A 19 -19.69 7.45 -9.50
CA ILE A 19 -18.52 6.67 -9.11
C ILE A 19 -17.34 7.09 -9.99
N PRO A 20 -16.23 7.59 -9.42
CA PRO A 20 -15.01 7.88 -10.19
C PRO A 20 -14.45 6.64 -10.89
N THR A 21 -13.84 6.81 -12.06
CA THR A 21 -13.13 5.72 -12.73
C THR A 21 -11.87 5.36 -11.96
N ASN A 22 -11.50 4.09 -11.97
CA ASN A 22 -10.26 3.60 -11.39
C ASN A 22 -9.10 3.55 -12.39
N ASN A 23 -9.31 4.06 -13.62
CA ASN A 23 -8.36 3.99 -14.74
C ASN A 23 -7.84 2.56 -15.03
N GLY A 24 -8.66 1.55 -14.75
CA GLY A 24 -8.26 0.14 -14.90
C GLY A 24 -7.32 -0.37 -13.81
N PHE A 25 -6.97 0.46 -12.82
CA PHE A 25 -6.14 0.06 -11.69
C PHE A 25 -6.97 -0.52 -10.54
N SER A 26 -6.42 -1.51 -9.83
CA SER A 26 -7.05 -2.08 -8.64
C SER A 26 -6.10 -2.17 -7.45
N PHE A 27 -6.55 -1.72 -6.28
CA PHE A 27 -5.86 -1.88 -5.01
C PHE A 27 -6.52 -2.99 -4.19
N TYR A 28 -5.81 -4.10 -3.96
CA TYR A 28 -6.35 -5.29 -3.31
C TYR A 28 -5.83 -5.49 -1.89
N SER A 29 -6.57 -4.97 -0.91
CA SER A 29 -6.31 -5.12 0.53
C SER A 29 -6.64 -6.52 1.08
N VAL A 30 -6.14 -7.58 0.44
CA VAL A 30 -6.43 -8.98 0.81
C VAL A 30 -5.45 -9.56 1.83
N TYR A 31 -4.31 -8.90 2.04
CA TYR A 31 -3.31 -9.25 3.05
C TYR A 31 -3.50 -8.40 4.33
N PRO A 32 -3.09 -8.87 5.52
CA PRO A 32 -3.06 -8.06 6.74
C PRO A 32 -1.90 -7.04 6.72
N TRP A 33 -1.92 -6.11 5.77
CA TRP A 33 -0.79 -5.22 5.45
C TRP A 33 -0.52 -4.09 6.46
N ILE A 34 -1.40 -3.91 7.44
CA ILE A 34 -1.18 -2.96 8.56
C ILE A 34 -0.51 -3.62 9.78
N GLN A 35 -0.34 -4.94 9.77
CA GLN A 35 0.31 -5.70 10.84
C GLN A 35 1.76 -5.24 11.06
N GLY A 36 2.12 -5.13 12.34
CA GLY A 36 3.47 -4.77 12.77
C GLY A 36 4.35 -5.94 13.21
N THR A 37 5.68 -5.77 13.13
CA THR A 37 6.71 -6.67 13.66
C THR A 37 7.96 -5.88 14.07
N ASP A 38 8.63 -6.31 15.14
CA ASP A 38 9.96 -5.83 15.57
C ASP A 38 11.03 -6.93 15.52
N LYS A 39 10.72 -8.10 14.94
CA LYS A 39 11.63 -9.25 14.85
C LYS A 39 12.96 -8.92 14.17
N PHE A 40 12.95 -7.95 13.26
CA PHE A 40 14.09 -7.55 12.44
C PHE A 40 14.85 -6.35 13.01
N LEU A 41 14.47 -5.86 14.19
CA LEU A 41 15.03 -4.63 14.73
C LEU A 41 16.51 -4.79 15.09
N LYS A 42 16.88 -5.90 15.73
CA LYS A 42 18.26 -6.10 16.22
C LYS A 42 19.28 -6.38 15.13
N LYS A 43 18.87 -7.12 14.08
CA LYS A 43 19.80 -7.63 13.06
C LYS A 43 19.74 -6.84 11.76
N GLU A 44 18.57 -6.34 11.38
CA GLU A 44 18.36 -5.62 10.13
C GLU A 44 17.96 -4.15 10.35
N ASN A 45 17.92 -3.67 11.60
CA ASN A 45 17.49 -2.32 12.00
C ASN A 45 16.14 -1.94 11.39
N PHE A 46 15.20 -2.89 11.38
CA PHE A 46 13.86 -2.69 10.83
C PHE A 46 12.77 -2.98 11.87
N THR A 47 11.81 -2.07 11.96
CA THR A 47 10.50 -2.30 12.59
C THR A 47 9.46 -1.50 11.83
N ASN A 48 8.22 -2.00 11.81
CA ASN A 48 7.06 -1.23 11.37
C ASN A 48 6.01 -1.10 12.48
N LEU A 49 6.42 -1.27 13.74
CA LEU A 49 5.61 -0.88 14.89
C LEU A 49 5.52 0.64 14.98
N CYS A 50 4.37 1.16 15.36
CA CYS A 50 4.22 2.59 15.61
C CYS A 50 4.76 2.92 17.00
N ARG A 51 5.05 4.20 17.22
CA ARG A 51 5.33 4.70 18.57
C ARG A 51 4.07 4.68 19.44
N CYS A 52 2.94 5.13 18.90
CA CYS A 52 1.65 5.19 19.59
C CYS A 52 0.47 5.11 18.61
N LYS A 53 -0.75 5.13 19.15
CA LYS A 53 -2.00 5.08 18.38
C LYS A 53 -2.26 6.34 17.55
N GLU A 54 -1.79 7.51 18.02
CA GLU A 54 -1.96 8.78 17.32
C GLU A 54 -1.12 8.80 16.03
N ASP A 55 0.15 8.39 16.10
CA ASP A 55 1.01 8.26 14.92
C ASP A 55 0.39 7.29 13.89
N PHE A 56 -0.16 6.17 14.36
CA PHE A 56 -0.87 5.24 13.50
C PHE A 56 -2.06 5.90 12.79
N ALA A 57 -2.88 6.66 13.52
CA ALA A 57 -4.04 7.35 12.95
C ALA A 57 -3.63 8.37 11.87
N ASP A 58 -2.59 9.16 12.12
CA ASP A 58 -2.04 10.11 11.16
C ASP A 58 -1.52 9.42 9.89
N GLU A 59 -0.80 8.31 10.05
CA GLU A 59 -0.33 7.49 8.93
C GLU A 59 -1.48 6.89 8.11
N MET A 60 -2.54 6.39 8.76
CA MET A 60 -3.71 5.88 8.05
C MET A 60 -4.45 6.98 7.29
N CYS A 61 -4.53 8.19 7.84
CA CYS A 61 -5.04 9.35 7.13
C CYS A 61 -4.22 9.65 5.86
N GLN A 62 -2.89 9.54 5.93
CA GLN A 62 -2.03 9.70 4.74
C GLN A 62 -2.25 8.58 3.71
N LEU A 63 -2.34 7.33 4.16
CA LEU A 63 -2.56 6.18 3.27
C LEU A 63 -3.89 6.29 2.52
N PHE A 64 -4.99 6.54 3.23
CA PHE A 64 -6.33 6.54 2.64
C PHE A 64 -6.68 7.81 1.86
N ASN A 65 -6.17 8.97 2.28
CA ASN A 65 -6.53 10.23 1.61
C ASN A 65 -5.51 10.69 0.57
N ILE A 66 -4.29 10.14 0.58
CA ILE A 66 -3.21 10.59 -0.30
C ILE A 66 -2.68 9.42 -1.13
N ILE A 67 -2.08 8.41 -0.49
CA ILE A 67 -1.31 7.39 -1.23
C ILE A 67 -2.22 6.52 -2.11
N ILE A 68 -3.29 5.94 -1.54
CA ILE A 68 -4.20 5.06 -2.27
C ILE A 68 -4.95 5.83 -3.38
N PRO A 69 -5.53 7.02 -3.14
CA PRO A 69 -6.12 7.82 -4.21
C PRO A 69 -5.12 8.15 -5.32
N LYS A 70 -3.87 8.48 -4.99
CA LYS A 70 -2.83 8.77 -5.98
C LYS A 70 -2.46 7.55 -6.82
N LEU A 71 -2.45 6.36 -6.24
CA LEU A 71 -2.28 5.10 -6.99
C LEU A 71 -3.40 4.91 -8.02
N TYR A 72 -4.66 5.18 -7.67
CA TYR A 72 -5.76 5.13 -8.64
C TYR A 72 -5.65 6.19 -9.74
N GLN A 73 -5.16 7.39 -9.41
CA GLN A 73 -5.04 8.49 -10.36
C GLN A 73 -3.87 8.33 -11.32
N ASP A 74 -2.73 7.84 -10.83
CA ASP A 74 -1.45 7.91 -11.52
C ASP A 74 -0.71 6.55 -11.58
N SER A 75 -1.43 5.42 -11.49
CA SER A 75 -0.84 4.06 -11.57
C SER A 75 0.14 3.93 -12.73
N ASP A 76 -0.26 4.36 -13.93
CA ASP A 76 0.57 4.23 -15.14
C ASP A 76 1.85 5.05 -15.03
N LYS A 77 1.80 6.23 -14.40
CA LYS A 77 3.00 7.06 -14.18
C LYS A 77 3.91 6.43 -13.14
N ILE A 78 3.32 5.96 -12.04
CA ILE A 78 4.04 5.37 -10.92
C ILE A 78 4.76 4.09 -11.36
N PHE A 79 4.06 3.17 -12.03
CA PHE A 79 4.62 1.86 -12.36
C PHE A 79 5.48 1.84 -13.63
N ASN A 80 5.33 2.80 -14.55
CA ASN A 80 6.21 2.91 -15.73
C ASN A 80 7.38 3.89 -15.54
N PHE A 81 7.23 4.91 -14.70
CA PHE A 81 8.20 6.01 -14.56
C PHE A 81 8.59 6.33 -13.11
N GLY A 82 8.25 5.45 -12.16
CA GLY A 82 8.72 5.53 -10.78
C GLY A 82 10.25 5.69 -10.69
N ASN A 83 10.72 6.26 -9.58
CA ASN A 83 12.11 6.66 -9.34
C ASN A 83 12.59 7.82 -10.22
N LYS A 84 11.69 8.43 -10.99
CA LYS A 84 11.93 9.65 -11.78
C LYS A 84 10.91 10.71 -11.36
N TRP A 85 11.01 11.89 -11.99
CA TRP A 85 10.15 13.07 -11.79
C TRP A 85 8.72 12.75 -11.31
N GLU A 86 8.22 13.55 -10.35
CA GLU A 86 6.97 13.40 -9.59
C GLU A 86 6.90 12.25 -8.57
N TYR A 87 7.55 11.10 -8.80
CA TYR A 87 7.48 9.92 -7.91
C TYR A 87 8.84 9.30 -7.55
N PRO A 88 9.76 10.07 -6.94
CA PRO A 88 11.12 9.60 -6.63
C PRO A 88 11.17 8.49 -5.56
N HIS A 89 10.09 8.28 -4.81
CA HIS A 89 10.00 7.25 -3.77
C HIS A 89 9.06 6.11 -4.17
N CYS A 90 8.65 6.03 -5.44
CA CYS A 90 7.94 4.90 -5.99
C CYS A 90 8.89 4.11 -6.87
N HIS A 91 9.32 2.93 -6.46
CA HIS A 91 10.26 2.14 -7.24
C HIS A 91 10.19 0.65 -6.91
N THR A 92 10.74 -0.16 -7.80
CA THR A 92 10.93 -1.59 -7.54
C THR A 92 11.95 -1.82 -6.43
N LEU A 93 11.77 -2.91 -5.68
CA LEU A 93 12.76 -3.39 -4.72
C LEU A 93 13.77 -4.30 -5.41
N THR A 94 15.06 -4.13 -5.09
CA THR A 94 16.14 -4.99 -5.58
C THR A 94 17.06 -5.44 -4.44
N ASP A 95 17.87 -6.46 -4.71
CA ASP A 95 19.00 -6.88 -3.87
C ASP A 95 18.63 -7.11 -2.39
N ASP A 96 19.46 -6.60 -1.46
CA ASP A 96 19.28 -6.76 -0.02
C ASP A 96 17.93 -6.24 0.49
N LYS A 97 17.35 -5.25 -0.21
CA LYS A 97 16.11 -4.58 0.19
C LYS A 97 14.90 -5.44 -0.19
N LEU A 98 14.97 -6.08 -1.36
CA LEU A 98 14.04 -7.12 -1.75
C LEU A 98 14.12 -8.30 -0.79
N ASN A 99 15.32 -8.77 -0.48
CA ASN A 99 15.54 -9.88 0.46
C ASN A 99 14.96 -9.59 1.85
N LEU A 100 15.13 -8.35 2.36
CA LEU A 100 14.54 -7.94 3.63
C LEU A 100 13.01 -7.85 3.55
N ALA A 101 12.46 -7.27 2.48
CA ALA A 101 11.01 -7.17 2.30
C ALA A 101 10.33 -8.54 2.24
N ILE A 102 10.94 -9.53 1.56
CA ILE A 102 10.44 -10.91 1.53
C ILE A 102 10.46 -11.53 2.93
N LYS A 103 11.53 -11.34 3.71
CA LYS A 103 11.59 -11.84 5.11
C LYS A 103 10.49 -11.22 5.98
N ILE A 104 10.28 -9.91 5.88
CA ILE A 104 9.23 -9.19 6.61
C ILE A 104 7.85 -9.72 6.21
N ALA A 105 7.61 -9.90 4.91
CA ALA A 105 6.36 -10.44 4.41
C ALA A 105 6.11 -11.88 4.89
N ASN A 106 7.12 -12.73 4.85
CA ASN A 106 7.00 -14.10 5.34
C ASN A 106 6.65 -14.14 6.84
N GLU A 107 7.25 -13.24 7.62
CA GLU A 107 6.96 -13.10 9.05
C GLU A 107 5.54 -12.58 9.31
N ILE A 108 5.13 -11.51 8.64
CA ILE A 108 3.82 -10.89 8.89
C ILE A 108 2.68 -11.82 8.45
N HIS A 109 2.84 -12.48 7.31
CA HIS A 109 1.76 -13.24 6.67
C HIS A 109 1.84 -14.74 6.91
N GLN A 110 2.89 -15.22 7.60
CA GLN A 110 3.11 -16.63 7.92
C GLN A 110 3.02 -17.54 6.67
N ARG A 111 3.60 -17.07 5.55
CA ARG A 111 3.59 -17.76 4.26
C ARG A 111 4.84 -17.41 3.47
N ASN A 112 5.18 -18.24 2.49
CA ASN A 112 6.34 -17.99 1.63
C ASN A 112 5.97 -17.05 0.47
N PHE A 113 6.71 -15.95 0.38
CA PHE A 113 6.81 -15.10 -0.79
C PHE A 113 8.13 -15.36 -1.53
N ASP A 114 8.14 -15.08 -2.82
CA ASP A 114 9.31 -15.20 -3.69
C ASP A 114 9.74 -13.82 -4.22
N ALA A 115 10.89 -13.77 -4.87
CA ALA A 115 11.40 -12.60 -5.57
C ALA A 115 10.67 -12.32 -6.89
N PHE A 116 10.05 -13.35 -7.49
CA PHE A 116 9.36 -13.29 -8.79
C PHE A 116 10.28 -12.82 -9.94
N GLU A 117 11.55 -13.25 -9.92
CA GLU A 117 12.49 -12.92 -11.00
C GLU A 117 11.96 -13.40 -12.36
N LYS A 118 11.94 -12.48 -13.34
CA LYS A 118 11.42 -12.71 -14.71
C LYS A 118 9.90 -12.92 -14.81
N ASP A 119 9.15 -12.69 -13.75
CA ASP A 119 7.69 -12.63 -13.80
C ASP A 119 7.22 -11.20 -14.15
N SER A 120 5.94 -11.11 -14.49
CA SER A 120 5.16 -9.89 -14.65
C SER A 120 4.67 -9.30 -13.31
N ILE A 121 5.03 -9.95 -12.20
CA ILE A 121 4.81 -9.51 -10.83
C ILE A 121 6.13 -9.00 -10.26
N SER A 122 6.10 -7.84 -9.60
CA SER A 122 7.30 -7.23 -9.01
C SER A 122 7.01 -6.61 -7.65
N TRP A 123 8.03 -6.56 -6.81
CA TRP A 123 7.99 -5.87 -5.52
C TRP A 123 8.21 -4.37 -5.70
N TRP A 124 7.37 -3.57 -5.07
CA TRP A 124 7.42 -2.12 -5.12
C TRP A 124 7.35 -1.50 -3.73
N GLN A 125 8.08 -0.40 -3.55
CA GLN A 125 7.84 0.57 -2.50
C GLN A 125 7.16 1.79 -3.11
N ILE A 126 6.07 2.25 -2.50
CA ILE A 126 5.28 3.39 -2.93
C ILE A 126 5.35 4.47 -1.84
N GLY A 127 6.01 5.59 -2.17
CA GLY A 127 6.05 6.81 -1.36
C GLY A 127 5.61 8.01 -2.18
N ILE A 128 4.47 8.61 -1.83
CA ILE A 128 3.94 9.81 -2.51
C ILE A 128 4.35 11.09 -1.80
N LYS A 129 4.40 11.05 -0.47
CA LYS A 129 4.82 12.15 0.40
C LYS A 129 5.94 11.64 1.29
N GLN A 130 6.74 12.56 1.85
CA GLN A 130 7.67 12.19 2.92
C GLN A 130 6.92 11.52 4.07
N GLY A 131 7.53 10.48 4.64
CA GLY A 131 6.95 9.72 5.75
C GLY A 131 6.71 8.27 5.34
N VAL A 132 5.46 7.83 5.49
CA VAL A 132 5.03 6.44 5.32
C VAL A 132 5.21 5.93 3.88
N ARG A 133 5.73 4.71 3.72
CA ARG A 133 5.72 4.00 2.43
C ARG A 133 4.92 2.73 2.51
N LEU A 134 4.23 2.44 1.43
CA LEU A 134 3.52 1.19 1.24
C LEU A 134 4.42 0.23 0.44
N VAL A 135 4.67 -0.96 0.98
CA VAL A 135 5.43 -2.00 0.27
C VAL A 135 4.45 -3.08 -0.18
N GLY A 136 4.55 -3.49 -1.44
CA GLY A 136 3.66 -4.50 -1.98
C GLY A 136 4.07 -5.08 -3.31
N LEU A 137 3.17 -5.90 -3.87
CA LEU A 137 3.34 -6.56 -5.16
C LEU A 137 2.52 -5.83 -6.21
N TYR A 138 3.12 -5.49 -7.33
CA TYR A 138 2.42 -5.01 -8.51
C TYR A 138 2.35 -6.12 -9.55
N ASN A 139 1.14 -6.47 -9.99
CA ASN A 139 0.88 -7.38 -11.08
C ASN A 139 0.54 -6.55 -12.33
N GLN A 140 1.50 -6.47 -13.26
CA GLN A 140 1.38 -5.62 -14.44
C GLN A 140 0.25 -6.05 -15.40
N PRO A 141 0.07 -7.34 -15.75
CA PRO A 141 -1.02 -7.78 -16.62
C PRO A 141 -2.41 -7.44 -16.11
N GLN A 142 -2.60 -7.45 -14.78
CA GLN A 142 -3.87 -7.14 -14.14
C GLN A 142 -3.99 -5.68 -13.71
N ASN A 143 -2.94 -4.89 -13.90
CA ASN A 143 -2.81 -3.51 -13.41
C ASN A 143 -3.28 -3.37 -11.96
N CYS A 144 -2.78 -4.22 -11.07
CA CYS A 144 -3.24 -4.25 -9.69
C CYS A 144 -2.09 -4.32 -8.68
N PHE A 145 -2.34 -3.73 -7.52
CA PHE A 145 -1.38 -3.65 -6.43
C PHE A 145 -1.92 -4.35 -5.19
N TYR A 146 -1.09 -5.22 -4.61
CA TYR A 146 -1.35 -5.94 -3.38
C TYR A 146 -0.44 -5.37 -2.29
N PRO A 147 -0.95 -4.49 -1.40
CA PRO A 147 -0.17 -4.07 -0.23
C PRO A 147 0.21 -5.28 0.62
N ILE A 148 1.46 -5.34 1.06
CA ILE A 148 1.99 -6.43 1.88
C ILE A 148 2.37 -5.93 3.27
N PHE A 149 3.03 -4.78 3.39
CA PHE A 149 3.29 -4.15 4.68
C PHE A 149 3.55 -2.64 4.52
N VAL A 150 3.54 -1.92 5.63
CA VAL A 150 3.87 -0.49 5.68
C VAL A 150 5.29 -0.31 6.21
N ASP A 151 6.17 0.35 5.47
CA ASP A 151 7.43 0.90 5.97
C ASP A 151 7.17 2.29 6.54
N ARG A 152 6.79 2.33 7.82
CA ARG A 152 6.35 3.56 8.51
C ARG A 152 7.49 4.55 8.71
N HIS A 153 8.69 4.04 8.92
CA HIS A 153 9.84 4.80 9.40
C HIS A 153 10.92 5.03 8.35
N HIS A 154 10.65 4.68 7.08
CA HIS A 154 11.64 4.73 6.00
C HIS A 154 12.87 3.84 6.28
N LEU A 155 12.69 2.71 6.97
CA LEU A 155 13.80 1.85 7.38
C LEU A 155 14.24 0.88 6.31
N LEU A 156 13.42 0.66 5.27
CA LEU A 156 13.88 -0.12 4.13
C LEU A 156 15.00 0.63 3.40
N TYR A 157 14.82 1.92 3.07
CA TYR A 157 15.83 2.77 2.39
C TYR A 157 16.24 3.99 3.22
N PRO A 158 16.89 3.83 4.38
CA PRO A 158 17.11 4.94 5.30
C PRO A 158 17.90 6.08 4.64
N SER A 159 17.45 7.31 4.89
CA SER A 159 18.18 8.50 4.48
C SER A 159 19.42 8.68 5.36
N THR A 160 20.60 8.85 4.76
CA THR A 160 21.89 8.92 5.47
C THR A 160 22.08 10.14 6.38
N LYS A 161 21.16 11.12 6.35
CA LYS A 161 21.35 12.45 6.96
C LYS A 161 20.47 12.77 8.17
N HIS A 162 19.65 11.84 8.65
CA HIS A 162 18.75 12.10 9.78
C HIS A 162 19.16 11.29 11.01
N ASN A 163 19.21 11.95 12.17
CA ASN A 163 19.41 11.31 13.47
C ASN A 163 18.43 10.14 13.58
N GLN A 164 18.96 8.92 13.69
CA GLN A 164 18.12 7.73 13.76
C GLN A 164 17.38 7.73 15.09
N SER A 165 16.04 7.77 15.02
CA SER A 165 15.19 7.62 16.18
C SER A 165 15.48 6.29 16.89
N ASP A 166 15.28 6.27 18.21
CA ASP A 166 15.37 5.04 18.99
C ASP A 166 14.11 4.19 18.80
N PHE A 167 14.11 3.41 17.70
CA PHE A 167 13.00 2.56 17.30
C PHE A 167 12.76 1.36 18.25
N GLU A 168 13.68 1.09 19.19
CA GLU A 168 13.48 0.04 20.21
C GLU A 168 12.30 0.32 21.14
N LYS A 169 11.94 1.60 21.29
CA LYS A 169 10.80 2.03 22.10
C LYS A 169 9.46 1.88 21.38
N PHE A 170 9.46 1.60 20.08
CA PHE A 170 8.24 1.55 19.29
C PHE A 170 7.62 0.16 19.44
N LYS A 171 6.46 0.10 20.09
CA LYS A 171 5.81 -1.16 20.49
C LYS A 171 4.34 -1.24 20.10
N TYR A 172 3.77 -0.17 19.54
CA TYR A 172 2.36 -0.17 19.18
C TYR A 172 2.13 -0.95 17.88
N ASN A 173 1.34 -2.02 17.98
CA ASN A 173 0.83 -2.78 16.84
C ASN A 173 -0.68 -2.58 16.74
N PRO A 174 -1.21 -2.01 15.64
CA PRO A 174 -2.65 -1.70 15.53
C PRO A 174 -3.55 -2.94 15.51
N VAL A 175 -3.01 -4.12 15.22
CA VAL A 175 -3.78 -5.38 15.05
C VAL A 175 -3.76 -6.26 16.29
N ASN A 176 -2.72 -6.16 17.13
CA ASN A 176 -2.63 -6.92 18.38
C ASN A 176 -3.07 -5.99 19.54
N GLN A 177 -4.36 -6.01 19.87
CA GLN A 177 -4.91 -5.36 21.07
C GLN A 177 -5.20 -6.38 22.15
#